data_AF-A0ABD1FH63-F1
#
_entry.id   AF-A0ABD1FH63-F1
#
_cell.length_a   1.000
_cell.length_b   1.000
_cell.length_c   1.000
_cell.angle_alpha   90.00
_cell.angle_beta   90.00
_cell.angle_gamma   90.00
#
_symmetry.space_group_name_H-M   'P 1'
#
loop_
_entity.id
_entity.type
_entity.pdbx_description
1 polymer ?
#
loop_
_entity_poly.entity_id
_entity_poly.type
_entity_poly.pdbx_seq_one_letter_code
_entity_poly.pdbx_strand_id
1 'polypeptide(L)'
;MAAINEDDPEIGSLNAHLSGEPAQAIVMTPGQAGIEVKNNVLAVMPHFYGRRVDNPYEFLQEFCKLCGIQRRPAGSTEEEYRLRALPFALKGEADT
;
A
#
# COMPACT_ATOMS: atom_id res chain seq x y z
N MET A 1 20.41 43.21 -35.84
CA MET A 1 19.49 42.06 -35.86
C MET A 1 20.18 40.89 -35.18
N ALA A 2 19.85 40.65 -33.91
CA ALA A 2 20.28 39.48 -33.17
C ALA A 2 19.01 38.66 -32.89
N ALA A 3 18.96 37.44 -33.42
CA ALA A 3 17.87 36.51 -33.16
C ALA A 3 18.04 36.00 -31.73
N ILE A 4 17.06 36.30 -30.87
CA ILE A 4 16.83 35.55 -29.65
C ILE A 4 16.15 34.25 -30.07
N ASN A 5 16.86 33.13 -29.96
CA ASN A 5 16.26 31.81 -30.08
C ASN A 5 15.54 31.54 -28.75
N GLU A 6 14.21 31.42 -28.81
CA GLU A 6 13.37 31.01 -27.69
C GLU A 6 13.55 29.50 -27.46
N ASP A 7 14.66 29.14 -26.81
CA ASP A 7 14.87 27.84 -26.17
C ASP A 7 14.34 27.95 -24.73
N ASP A 8 13.06 27.67 -24.52
CA ASP A 8 12.55 27.30 -23.19
C ASP A 8 11.63 26.08 -23.31
N PRO A 9 12.17 24.86 -23.14
CA PRO A 9 11.38 23.64 -23.04
C PRO A 9 11.23 23.18 -21.57
N GLU A 10 10.85 24.04 -20.62
CA GLU A 10 10.55 23.61 -19.24
C GLU A 10 9.07 23.30 -18.95
N ILE A 11 8.23 23.11 -19.97
CA ILE A 11 6.86 22.54 -19.80
C ILE A 11 6.75 21.13 -20.39
N GLY A 12 7.84 20.34 -20.31
CA GLY A 12 7.91 18.98 -20.86
C GLY A 12 7.99 17.84 -19.84
N SER A 13 8.23 18.12 -18.55
CA SER A 13 8.73 17.09 -17.62
C SER A 13 7.76 16.63 -16.53
N LEU A 14 6.45 16.65 -16.78
CA LEU A 14 5.46 16.05 -15.87
C LEU A 14 4.73 14.84 -16.48
N ASN A 15 4.88 14.60 -17.78
CA ASN A 15 4.19 13.51 -18.47
C ASN A 15 5.07 12.30 -18.82
N ALA A 16 6.35 12.29 -18.42
CA ALA A 16 7.27 11.21 -18.80
C ALA A 16 7.11 9.90 -18.00
N HIS A 17 6.29 9.87 -16.93
CA HIS A 17 6.16 8.68 -16.08
C HIS A 17 4.84 7.91 -16.22
N LEU A 18 3.93 8.35 -17.10
CA LEU A 18 2.73 7.60 -17.47
C LEU A 18 2.95 6.76 -18.75
N SER A 19 4.21 6.48 -19.08
CA SER A 19 4.57 5.52 -20.12
C SER A 19 4.36 4.11 -19.60
N GLY A 20 3.12 3.61 -19.70
CA GLY A 20 2.81 2.20 -20.01
C GLY A 20 3.50 1.08 -19.23
N GLU A 21 4.15 1.34 -18.10
CA GLU A 21 4.70 0.32 -17.22
C GLU A 21 3.50 -0.49 -16.72
N PRO A 22 3.43 -1.81 -17.01
CA PRO A 22 2.39 -2.63 -16.43
C PRO A 22 2.49 -2.46 -14.92
N ALA A 23 1.35 -2.24 -14.25
CA ALA A 23 1.31 -2.16 -12.80
C ALA A 23 2.16 -3.31 -12.24
N GLN A 24 3.28 -2.98 -11.61
CA GLN A 24 4.20 -4.00 -11.15
C GLN A 24 3.45 -4.81 -10.11
N ALA A 25 3.10 -6.05 -10.46
CA ALA A 25 2.42 -6.94 -9.55
C ALA A 25 3.30 -7.08 -8.31
N ILE A 26 2.74 -6.87 -7.13
CA ILE A 26 3.44 -7.09 -5.87
C ILE A 26 3.70 -8.59 -5.77
N VAL A 27 4.91 -9.01 -6.12
CA VAL A 27 5.32 -10.41 -5.99
C VAL A 27 5.53 -10.69 -4.50
N MET A 28 4.61 -11.44 -3.90
CA MET A 28 4.78 -11.94 -2.54
C MET A 28 5.92 -12.97 -2.53
N THR A 29 7.13 -12.53 -2.19
CA THR A 29 8.25 -13.44 -1.95
C THR A 29 7.95 -14.27 -0.69
N PRO A 30 8.17 -15.59 -0.69
CA PRO A 30 7.98 -16.41 0.50
C PRO A 30 8.99 -15.96 1.57
N GLY A 31 8.52 -15.15 2.52
CA GLY A 31 9.38 -14.56 3.54
C GLY A 31 9.98 -15.64 4.45
N GLN A 32 11.28 -15.54 4.66
CA GLN A 32 12.05 -16.34 5.61
C GLN A 32 11.45 -16.16 7.02
N ALA A 33 11.12 -17.28 7.68
CA ALA A 33 10.37 -17.40 8.93
C ALA A 33 8.94 -16.79 8.87
N GLY A 34 7.94 -17.64 9.11
CA GLY A 34 6.53 -17.27 9.04
C GLY A 34 6.18 -16.17 10.04
N ILE A 35 6.05 -14.93 9.57
CA ILE A 35 5.36 -13.88 10.31
C ILE A 35 3.91 -14.34 10.48
N GLU A 36 3.54 -14.66 11.73
CA GLU A 36 2.21 -15.14 12.08
C GLU A 36 1.32 -13.96 12.52
N VAL A 37 0.19 -13.78 11.83
CA VAL A 37 -0.86 -12.87 12.29
C VAL A 37 -1.74 -13.64 13.27
N LYS A 38 -1.70 -13.26 14.54
CA LYS A 38 -2.45 -13.96 15.59
C LYS A 38 -3.96 -13.80 15.40
N ASN A 39 -4.71 -14.86 15.67
CA ASN A 39 -6.17 -14.88 15.52
C ASN A 39 -6.90 -13.79 16.34
N ASN A 40 -6.38 -13.43 17.51
CA ASN A 40 -6.96 -12.35 18.32
C ASN A 40 -6.88 -10.98 17.63
N VAL A 41 -5.89 -10.76 16.77
CA VAL A 41 -5.77 -9.55 15.96
C VAL A 41 -6.79 -9.56 14.83
N LEU A 42 -6.96 -10.71 14.17
CA LEU A 42 -7.95 -10.87 13.10
C LEU A 42 -9.37 -10.55 13.60
N ALA A 43 -9.70 -10.94 14.84
CA ALA A 43 -11.01 -10.68 15.44
C ALA A 43 -11.31 -9.18 15.66
N VAL A 44 -10.28 -8.34 15.84
CA VAL A 44 -10.43 -6.89 16.08
C VAL A 44 -9.96 -6.05 14.89
N MET A 45 -9.61 -6.70 13.77
CA MET A 45 -9.06 -6.04 12.60
C MET A 45 -10.13 -5.17 11.92
N PRO A 46 -9.83 -3.91 11.55
CA PRO A 46 -10.72 -3.14 10.70
C PRO A 46 -10.84 -3.81 9.34
N HIS A 47 -12.01 -3.69 8.73
CA HIS A 47 -12.32 -4.30 7.44
C HIS A 47 -12.57 -3.22 6.38
N PHE A 48 -12.00 -3.40 5.20
CA PHE A 48 -12.26 -2.58 4.04
C PHE A 48 -12.98 -3.42 2.98
N TYR A 49 -14.19 -3.00 2.58
CA TYR A 49 -15.03 -3.75 1.65
C TYR A 49 -14.92 -3.28 0.20
N GLY A 50 -14.23 -2.16 -0.05
CA GLY A 50 -14.10 -1.57 -1.38
C GLY A 50 -15.35 -0.83 -1.87
N ARG A 51 -16.32 -0.55 -0.99
CA ARG A 51 -17.56 0.11 -1.38
C ARG A 51 -17.33 1.60 -1.59
N ARG A 52 -18.16 2.25 -2.41
CA ARG A 52 -18.12 3.72 -2.62
C ARG A 52 -18.25 4.56 -1.35
N VAL A 53 -18.88 3.99 -0.32
CA VAL A 53 -19.07 4.63 0.99
C VAL A 53 -17.89 4.43 1.94
N ASP A 54 -17.00 3.48 1.64
CA ASP A 54 -15.83 3.22 2.49
C ASP A 54 -14.78 4.30 2.24
N ASN A 55 -14.20 4.83 3.32
CA ASN A 55 -13.12 5.80 3.24
C ASN A 55 -11.77 5.08 3.33
N PRO A 56 -10.97 5.02 2.25
CA PRO A 56 -9.71 4.28 2.25
C PRO A 56 -8.67 4.90 3.20
N TYR A 57 -8.68 6.22 3.39
CA TYR A 57 -7.72 6.90 4.25
C TYR A 57 -7.99 6.66 5.74
N GLU A 58 -9.27 6.67 6.12
CA GLU A 58 -9.70 6.35 7.49
C GLU A 58 -9.37 4.89 7.83
N PHE A 59 -9.70 3.96 6.93
CA PHE A 59 -9.32 2.56 7.06
C PHE A 59 -7.81 2.39 7.23
N LEU A 60 -6.99 2.98 6.35
CA LEU A 60 -5.53 2.87 6.42
C LEU A 60 -4.99 3.42 7.74
N GLN A 61 -5.56 4.51 8.25
CA GLN A 61 -5.16 5.09 9.53
C GLN A 61 -5.47 4.14 10.69
N GLU A 62 -6.66 3.56 10.75
CA GLU A 62 -7.05 2.60 11.79
C GLU A 62 -6.23 1.30 11.70
N PHE A 63 -6.07 0.77 10.49
CA PHE A 63 -5.29 -0.42 10.23
C PHE A 63 -3.82 -0.25 10.64
N CYS A 64 -3.19 0.86 10.25
CA CYS A 64 -1.79 1.14 10.60
C CYS A 64 -1.59 1.28 12.11
N LYS A 65 -2.53 1.92 12.82
CA LYS A 65 -2.52 2.04 14.29
C LYS A 65 -2.66 0.68 14.96
N LEU A 66 -3.63 -0.14 14.53
CA LEU A 66 -3.84 -1.47 15.08
C LEU A 66 -2.60 -2.34 14.89
N CYS A 67 -2.01 -2.35 13.69
CA CYS A 67 -0.79 -3.10 13.41
C CYS A 67 0.40 -2.62 14.25
N GLY A 68 0.49 -1.31 14.49
CA GLY A 68 1.55 -0.69 15.31
C GLY A 68 1.56 -1.20 16.75
N ILE A 69 0.39 -1.43 17.34
CA ILE A 69 0.27 -1.93 18.73
C ILE A 69 0.42 -3.45 18.87
N GLN A 70 0.43 -4.20 17.76
CA GLN A 70 0.57 -5.65 17.84
C GLN A 70 1.99 -6.08 18.17
N ARG A 71 2.10 -7.08 19.05
CA ARG A 71 3.37 -7.75 19.32
C ARG A 71 3.79 -8.56 18.10
N ARG A 72 4.83 -8.08 17.43
CA ARG A 72 5.43 -8.72 16.25
C ARG A 72 6.50 -9.75 16.64
N PRO A 73 6.76 -10.76 15.79
CA PRO A 73 7.91 -11.64 15.95
C PRO A 73 9.24 -10.87 15.99
N ALA A 74 10.23 -11.42 16.70
CA ALA A 74 11.56 -10.84 16.72
C ALA A 74 12.16 -10.86 15.30
N GLY A 75 12.67 -9.73 14.83
CA GLY A 75 13.28 -9.60 13.50
C GLY A 75 12.33 -9.21 12.36
N SER A 76 11.01 -9.12 12.59
CA SER A 76 10.08 -8.60 11.57
C SER A 76 9.88 -7.09 11.72
N THR A 77 9.83 -6.38 10.60
CA THR A 77 9.49 -4.95 10.57
C THR A 77 7.98 -4.73 10.70
N GLU A 78 7.58 -3.51 11.05
CA GLU A 78 6.16 -3.13 11.08
C GLU A 78 5.53 -3.16 9.68
N GLU A 79 6.31 -2.80 8.67
CA GLU A 79 5.90 -2.83 7.27
C GLU A 79 5.63 -4.26 6.78
N GLU A 80 6.54 -5.20 7.05
CA GLU A 80 6.35 -6.62 6.72
C GLU A 80 5.11 -7.21 7.40
N TYR A 81 4.88 -6.85 8.67
CA TYR A 81 3.68 -7.27 9.39
C TYR A 81 2.41 -6.69 8.76
N ARG A 82 2.41 -5.40 8.40
CA ARG A 82 1.27 -4.76 7.72
C ARG A 82 0.98 -5.42 6.38
N LEU A 83 1.99 -5.67 5.56
CA LEU A 83 1.84 -6.33 4.26
C LEU A 83 1.25 -7.74 4.42
N ARG A 84 1.66 -8.49 5.45
CA ARG A 84 1.11 -9.81 5.77
C ARG A 84 -0.31 -9.73 6.36
N ALA A 85 -0.63 -8.68 7.10
CA ALA A 85 -1.94 -8.49 7.73
C ALA A 85 -3.00 -7.94 6.76
N LEU A 86 -2.58 -7.18 5.74
CA LEU A 86 -3.47 -6.47 4.84
C LEU A 86 -4.49 -7.39 4.12
N PRO A 87 -4.12 -8.56 3.59
CA PRO A 87 -5.09 -9.47 2.96
C PRO A 87 -6.23 -9.88 3.89
N PHE A 88 -5.99 -9.93 5.21
CA PHE A 88 -7.04 -10.27 6.17
C PHE A 88 -8.01 -9.13 6.42
N ALA A 89 -7.56 -7.88 6.26
CA ALA A 89 -8.34 -6.67 6.43
C ALA A 89 -9.23 -6.35 5.21
N LEU A 90 -8.89 -6.87 4.03
CA LEU A 90 -9.71 -6.72 2.83
C LEU A 90 -10.86 -7.73 2.82
N LYS A 91 -12.04 -7.29 2.35
CA LYS A 91 -13.26 -8.10 2.21
C LYS A 91 -14.04 -7.67 0.97
N GLY A 92 -14.97 -8.52 0.53
CA GLY A 92 -15.91 -8.18 -0.54
C GLY A 92 -15.18 -7.80 -1.82
N GLU A 93 -15.56 -6.67 -2.42
CA GLU A 93 -14.99 -6.19 -3.68
C GLU A 93 -13.50 -5.82 -3.55
N ALA A 94 -13.01 -5.53 -2.34
CA ALA A 94 -11.59 -5.25 -2.11
C ALA A 94 -10.70 -6.50 -2.05
N ASP A 95 -11.29 -7.70 -1.98
CA ASP A 95 -10.60 -9.00 -1.89
C ASP A 95 -10.76 -9.83 -3.18
N THR A 96 -11.25 -9.21 -4.27
CA THR A 96 -11.52 -9.87 -5.56
C THR A 96 -10.54 -9.40 -6.63
#